data_AF-A0A350CHZ0-F1
#
_entry.id   AF-A0A350CHZ0-F1
#
_cell.length_a   1.000
_cell.length_b   1.000
_cell.length_c   1.000
_cell.angle_alpha   90.00
_cell.angle_beta   90.00
_cell.angle_gamma   90.00
#
_symmetry.space_group_name_H-M   'P 1'
#
loop_
_entity.id
_entity.type
_entity.pdbx_description
1 polymer ?
#
loop_
_entity_poly.entity_id
_entity_poly.type
_entity_poly.pdbx_seq_one_letter_code
_entity_poly.pdbx_strand_id
1 'polypeptide(L)'
;MVRGDFSRVWRLFGAFLLLLLGAGTGEFLTGVQAGRPRDEADEKAAELAIRAVLTAQSQAWNRGDIPGFMQGYVRDETLRFASGGSVQRGWQQTLERYQKRYDSPAKMGRLSFEDLEIRVLSGEWAEVFGRYVLKRDPSVGDATGLFTLLMAREGHDWRVLHDHTSAAEQK
;
A
#
# COMPACT_ATOMS: atom_id res chain seq x y z
N MET A 1 7.41 32.68 24.97
CA MET A 1 5.96 32.94 24.99
C MET A 1 5.72 34.28 24.32
N VAL A 2 5.48 34.25 23.00
CA VAL A 2 5.04 35.41 22.21
C VAL A 2 4.00 34.86 21.25
N ARG A 3 2.72 35.19 21.49
CA ARG A 3 1.61 34.96 20.56
C ARG A 3 1.45 36.26 19.78
N GLY A 4 1.79 36.25 18.50
CA GLY A 4 1.53 37.33 17.56
C GLY A 4 0.28 37.03 16.77
N ASP A 5 -0.79 37.75 17.11
CA ASP A 5 -2.11 37.74 16.46
C ASP A 5 -1.99 38.37 15.06
N PHE A 6 -2.30 37.58 14.04
CA PHE A 6 -2.35 37.97 12.64
C PHE A 6 -3.75 38.48 12.31
N SER A 7 -4.01 39.77 12.51
CA SER A 7 -5.13 40.40 11.84
C SER A 7 -4.97 41.91 11.66
N ARG A 8 -5.33 42.37 10.44
CA ARG A 8 -5.59 43.76 10.00
C ARG A 8 -4.29 44.52 9.64
N VAL A 9 -4.14 45.20 8.50
CA VAL A 9 -5.07 46.06 7.77
C VAL A 9 -4.49 46.26 6.35
N TRP A 10 -5.21 45.87 5.29
CA TRP A 10 -5.21 46.64 4.04
C TRP A 10 -6.66 46.76 3.60
N ARG A 11 -7.09 48.02 3.50
CA ARG A 11 -8.44 48.46 3.21
C ARG A 11 -8.39 49.17 1.86
N LEU A 12 -9.43 48.92 1.07
CA LEU A 12 -9.99 49.77 0.00
C LEU A 12 -9.29 49.72 -1.35
N PHE A 13 -10.00 49.16 -2.34
CA PHE A 13 -10.37 49.68 -3.67
C PHE A 13 -11.02 48.47 -4.37
N GLY A 14 -12.19 48.49 -5.01
CA GLY A 14 -13.20 49.48 -5.34
C GLY A 14 -14.28 48.66 -6.03
N ALA A 15 -15.55 48.96 -5.76
CA ALA A 15 -16.67 48.29 -6.39
C ALA A 15 -16.68 48.61 -7.89
N PHE A 16 -16.73 47.58 -8.74
CA PHE A 16 -17.23 47.71 -10.10
C PHE A 16 -18.18 46.55 -10.39
N LEU A 17 -19.46 46.87 -10.27
CA LEU A 17 -20.58 46.06 -10.72
C LEU A 17 -20.67 46.22 -12.25
N LEU A 18 -20.44 45.16 -13.01
CA LEU A 18 -20.67 45.12 -14.44
C LEU A 18 -21.62 43.96 -14.75
N LEU A 19 -22.90 44.31 -14.84
CA LEU A 19 -23.96 43.48 -15.41
C LEU A 19 -23.73 43.39 -16.93
N LEU A 20 -23.30 42.23 -17.40
CA LEU A 20 -23.37 41.86 -18.81
C LEU A 20 -24.32 40.68 -18.97
N LEU A 21 -25.52 40.99 -19.43
CA LEU A 21 -26.45 40.05 -20.05
C LEU A 21 -25.83 39.56 -21.35
N GLY A 22 -25.13 38.43 -21.29
CA GLY A 22 -24.72 37.64 -22.45
C GLY A 22 -25.48 36.33 -22.45
N ALA A 23 -26.56 36.26 -23.24
CA ALA A 23 -27.20 34.99 -23.58
C ALA A 23 -26.26 34.23 -24.53
N GLY A 24 -25.30 33.52 -23.95
CA GLY A 24 -24.49 32.53 -24.63
C GLY A 24 -24.75 31.19 -23.98
N THR A 25 -25.56 30.35 -24.62
CA THR A 25 -25.63 28.91 -24.33
C THR A 25 -24.30 28.30 -24.76
N GLY A 26 -23.26 28.55 -23.98
CA GLY A 26 -22.01 27.82 -24.04
C GLY A 26 -22.26 26.47 -23.39
N GLU A 27 -22.56 25.48 -24.21
CA GLU A 27 -22.47 24.07 -23.84
C GLU A 27 -21.05 23.85 -23.31
N PHE A 28 -20.89 23.89 -21.99
CA PHE A 28 -19.79 23.22 -21.33
C PHE A 28 -20.01 21.72 -21.60
N LEU A 29 -19.50 21.26 -22.74
CA LEU A 29 -19.12 19.87 -22.89
C LEU A 29 -18.04 19.64 -21.85
N THR A 30 -18.47 19.27 -20.64
CA THR A 30 -17.64 18.56 -19.69
C THR A 30 -17.26 17.26 -20.38
N GLY A 31 -16.23 17.33 -21.22
CA GLY A 31 -15.51 16.15 -21.64
C GLY A 31 -15.11 15.46 -20.36
N VAL A 32 -15.72 14.30 -20.09
CA VAL A 32 -15.12 13.32 -19.20
C VAL A 32 -13.79 13.04 -19.84
N GLN A 33 -12.75 13.73 -19.35
CA GLN A 33 -11.40 13.48 -19.74
C GLN A 33 -11.09 12.14 -19.07
N ALA A 34 -11.41 11.06 -19.78
CA ALA A 34 -10.87 9.74 -19.48
C ALA A 34 -9.38 9.97 -19.22
N GLY A 35 -8.94 9.64 -18.00
CA GLY A 35 -7.61 10.00 -17.53
C GLY A 35 -6.59 9.70 -18.62
N ARG A 36 -5.66 10.62 -18.86
CA ARG A 36 -4.57 10.43 -19.84
C ARG A 36 -4.09 8.97 -19.73
N PRO A 37 -3.89 8.26 -20.86
CA PRO A 37 -3.19 6.98 -20.83
C PRO A 37 -1.95 7.19 -19.97
N ARG A 38 -1.85 6.46 -18.86
CA ARG A 38 -0.66 6.54 -18.00
C ARG A 38 0.53 6.19 -18.86
N ASP A 39 1.67 6.81 -18.56
CA ASP A 39 2.91 6.46 -19.24
C ASP A 39 3.19 4.98 -18.93
N GLU A 40 3.11 4.14 -19.96
CA GLU A 40 3.32 2.69 -19.86
C GLU A 40 4.68 2.38 -19.21
N ALA A 41 5.66 3.26 -19.42
CA ALA A 41 6.98 3.17 -18.78
C ALA A 41 6.90 3.34 -17.25
N ASP A 42 6.09 4.28 -16.76
CA ASP A 42 5.90 4.53 -15.33
C ASP A 42 5.17 3.37 -14.65
N GLU A 43 4.13 2.84 -15.30
CA GLU A 43 3.42 1.65 -14.80
C GLU A 43 4.35 0.45 -14.68
N LYS A 44 5.16 0.19 -15.71
CA LYS A 44 6.13 -0.90 -15.72
C LYS A 44 7.22 -0.72 -14.66
N ALA A 45 7.71 0.51 -14.47
CA ALA A 45 8.67 0.82 -13.41
C ALA A 45 8.08 0.59 -12.01
N ALA A 46 6.84 0.99 -11.78
CA ALA A 46 6.13 0.73 -10.53
C ALA A 46 5.93 -0.78 -10.29
N GLU A 47 5.53 -1.54 -11.30
CA GLU A 47 5.41 -2.99 -11.21
C GLU A 47 6.73 -3.65 -10.79
N LEU A 48 7.84 -3.28 -11.44
CA LEU A 48 9.17 -3.82 -11.12
C LEU A 48 9.58 -3.48 -9.68
N ALA A 49 9.33 -2.25 -9.22
CA ALA A 49 9.63 -1.85 -7.84
C ALA A 49 8.81 -2.64 -6.82
N ILE A 50 7.51 -2.88 -7.09
CA ILE A 50 6.64 -3.68 -6.21
C ILE A 50 7.10 -5.14 -6.18
N ARG A 51 7.48 -5.74 -7.32
CA ARG A 51 8.08 -7.08 -7.37
C ARG A 51 9.36 -7.17 -6.53
N ALA A 52 10.19 -6.12 -6.56
CA ALA A 52 11.40 -6.05 -5.75
C ALA A 52 11.08 -6.02 -4.24
N VAL A 53 10.04 -5.30 -3.82
CA VAL A 53 9.55 -5.30 -2.42
C VAL A 53 9.18 -6.72 -1.98
N LEU A 54 8.33 -7.42 -2.74
CA LEU A 54 7.91 -8.79 -2.41
C LEU A 54 9.08 -9.79 -2.40
N THR A 55 10.02 -9.61 -3.34
CA THR A 55 11.25 -10.40 -3.40
C THR A 55 12.09 -10.19 -2.14
N ALA A 56 12.33 -8.94 -1.75
CA ALA A 56 13.09 -8.61 -0.54
C ALA A 56 12.42 -9.16 0.72
N GLN A 57 11.09 -9.08 0.81
CA GLN A 57 10.33 -9.64 1.91
C GLN A 57 10.50 -11.16 2.01
N SER A 58 10.27 -11.90 0.93
CA SER A 58 10.44 -13.36 0.94
C SER A 58 11.88 -13.77 1.28
N GLN A 59 12.88 -13.04 0.80
CA GLN A 59 14.28 -13.28 1.13
C GLN A 59 14.58 -13.02 2.62
N ALA A 60 14.08 -11.92 3.19
CA ALA A 60 14.25 -11.60 4.60
C ALA A 60 13.58 -12.67 5.47
N TRP A 61 12.34 -13.04 5.14
CA TRP A 61 11.63 -14.15 5.78
C TRP A 61 12.45 -15.44 5.77
N ASN A 62 12.97 -15.81 4.60
CA ASN A 62 13.74 -17.04 4.40
C ASN A 62 15.09 -17.05 5.11
N ARG A 63 15.58 -15.89 5.57
CA ARG A 63 16.77 -15.78 6.44
C ARG A 63 16.41 -15.67 7.93
N GLY A 64 15.13 -15.74 8.30
CA GLY A 64 14.66 -15.54 9.67
C GLY A 64 14.64 -14.08 10.12
N ASP A 65 14.72 -13.13 9.19
CA ASP A 65 14.82 -11.70 9.46
C ASP A 65 13.44 -11.04 9.41
N ILE A 66 12.73 -11.09 10.54
CA ILE A 66 11.42 -10.45 10.70
C ILE A 66 11.51 -8.91 10.56
N PRO A 67 12.47 -8.20 11.19
CA PRO A 67 12.64 -6.77 10.96
C PRO A 67 12.86 -6.39 9.48
N GLY A 68 13.61 -7.21 8.74
CA GLY A 68 13.81 -7.08 7.29
C GLY A 68 12.52 -7.34 6.50
N PHE A 69 11.75 -8.37 6.85
CA PHE A 69 10.44 -8.64 6.25
C PHE A 69 9.47 -7.45 6.45
N MET A 70 9.53 -6.83 7.63
CA MET A 70 8.70 -5.69 7.97
C MET A 70 9.06 -4.39 7.22
N GLN A 71 10.22 -4.31 6.55
CA GLN A 71 10.57 -3.15 5.71
C GLN A 71 9.69 -2.99 4.48
N GLY A 72 8.97 -4.04 4.06
CA GLY A 72 8.02 -3.96 2.95
C GLY A 72 6.72 -3.24 3.30
N TYR A 73 6.47 -2.91 4.57
CA TYR A 73 5.23 -2.27 5.05
C TYR A 73 5.45 -0.80 5.39
N VAL A 74 4.39 0.02 5.31
CA VAL A 74 4.42 1.43 5.78
C VAL A 74 4.73 1.46 7.28
N ARG A 75 5.60 2.38 7.71
CA ARG A 75 6.14 2.39 9.08
C ARG A 75 5.40 3.37 10.01
N ASP A 76 4.08 3.23 10.08
CA ASP A 76 3.24 4.04 10.96
C ASP A 76 1.99 3.29 11.44
N GLU A 77 1.06 4.01 12.08
CA GLU A 77 -0.20 3.48 12.62
C GLU A 77 -1.28 3.20 11.56
N THR A 78 -1.06 3.61 10.31
CA THR A 78 -2.02 3.41 9.20
C THR A 78 -1.98 2.00 8.63
N LEU A 79 -0.87 1.27 8.82
CA LEU A 79 -0.75 -0.13 8.44
C LEU A 79 -1.93 -0.94 8.99
N ARG A 80 -2.56 -1.74 8.11
CA ARG A 80 -3.58 -2.72 8.50
C ARG A 80 -3.24 -4.10 7.95
N PHE A 81 -3.15 -5.07 8.84
CA PHE A 81 -3.00 -6.49 8.50
C PHE A 81 -4.26 -7.25 8.92
N ALA A 82 -4.95 -7.91 8.00
CA ALA A 82 -6.16 -8.68 8.24
C ALA A 82 -5.95 -10.14 7.82
N SER A 83 -6.18 -11.08 8.76
CA SER A 83 -6.06 -12.51 8.50
C SER A 83 -6.84 -13.33 9.52
N GLY A 84 -7.43 -14.45 9.07
CA GLY A 84 -8.11 -15.40 9.96
C GLY A 84 -9.21 -14.77 10.82
N GLY A 85 -9.92 -13.76 10.29
CA GLY A 85 -10.96 -13.02 11.01
C GLY A 85 -10.46 -11.96 12.01
N SER A 86 -9.14 -11.78 12.15
CA SER A 86 -8.53 -10.78 13.04
C SER A 86 -7.90 -9.63 12.25
N VAL A 87 -7.86 -8.45 12.85
CA VAL A 87 -7.21 -7.25 12.29
C VAL A 87 -6.18 -6.72 13.28
N GLN A 88 -4.94 -6.53 12.81
CA GLN A 88 -3.91 -5.75 13.49
C GLN A 88 -3.75 -4.40 12.80
N ARG A 89 -3.55 -3.35 13.59
CA ARG A 89 -3.13 -2.03 13.11
C ARG A 89 -1.76 -1.65 13.64
N GLY A 90 -1.07 -0.82 12.86
CA GLY A 90 0.23 -0.25 13.19
C GLY A 90 1.41 -1.17 12.92
N TRP A 91 2.50 -0.56 12.45
CA TRP A 91 3.74 -1.26 12.10
C TRP A 91 4.38 -1.93 13.32
N GLN A 92 4.50 -1.20 14.43
CA GLN A 92 5.19 -1.68 15.64
C GLN A 92 4.46 -2.89 16.26
N GLN A 93 3.14 -2.79 16.42
CA GLN A 93 2.33 -3.89 16.95
C GLN A 93 2.34 -5.12 16.02
N THR A 94 2.43 -4.89 14.70
CA THR A 94 2.55 -5.97 13.72
C THR A 94 3.91 -6.67 13.82
N LEU A 95 5.01 -5.92 13.94
CA LEU A 95 6.35 -6.47 14.14
C LEU A 95 6.40 -7.36 15.40
N GLU A 96 5.91 -6.85 16.53
CA GLU A 96 5.90 -7.57 17.80
C GLU A 96 5.09 -8.87 17.73
N ARG A 97 3.93 -8.82 17.05
CA ARG A 97 3.11 -10.01 16.79
C ARG A 97 3.89 -11.05 15.97
N TYR A 98 4.57 -10.64 14.91
CA TYR A 98 5.40 -11.55 14.11
C TYR A 98 6.53 -12.17 14.94
N GLN A 99 7.28 -11.36 15.68
CA GLN A 99 8.37 -11.84 16.53
C GLN A 99 7.89 -12.85 17.59
N LYS A 100 6.73 -12.60 18.20
CA LYS A 100 6.13 -13.54 19.16
C LYS A 100 5.63 -14.82 18.51
N ARG A 101 5.05 -14.74 17.30
CA ARG A 101 4.46 -15.91 16.61
C ARG A 101 5.56 -16.80 16.00
N TYR A 102 6.61 -16.20 15.48
CA TYR A 102 7.70 -16.83 14.74
C TYR A 102 9.01 -16.73 15.52
N ASP A 103 8.99 -17.21 16.76
CA ASP A 103 10.12 -17.24 17.69
C ASP A 103 11.22 -18.27 17.34
N SER A 104 11.07 -19.00 16.23
CA SER A 104 12.06 -19.96 15.76
C SER A 104 12.07 -20.12 14.23
N PRO A 105 13.23 -20.44 13.62
CA PRO A 105 13.32 -20.68 12.17
C PRO A 105 12.38 -21.79 11.67
N ALA A 106 12.15 -22.83 12.46
CA ALA A 106 11.27 -23.95 12.11
C ALA A 106 9.81 -23.50 11.91
N LYS A 107 9.34 -22.50 12.67
CA LYS A 107 7.99 -21.95 12.51
C LYS A 107 7.87 -21.07 11.27
N MET A 108 8.96 -20.43 10.84
CA MET A 108 8.98 -19.56 9.66
C MET A 108 8.96 -20.37 8.36
N GLY A 109 9.75 -21.45 8.28
CA GLY A 109 9.89 -22.19 7.03
C GLY A 109 10.43 -21.36 5.88
N ARG A 110 10.13 -21.79 4.65
CA ARG A 110 10.51 -21.12 3.42
C ARG A 110 9.27 -20.59 2.69
N LEU A 111 9.21 -19.27 2.56
CA LEU A 111 8.17 -18.51 1.89
C LEU A 111 8.50 -18.29 0.40
N SER A 112 7.52 -18.53 -0.46
CA SER A 112 7.44 -18.03 -1.84
C SER A 112 6.13 -17.30 -2.07
N PHE A 113 6.17 -16.32 -2.97
CA PHE A 113 4.98 -15.69 -3.56
C PHE A 113 4.82 -16.19 -4.99
N GLU A 114 3.61 -16.63 -5.31
CA GLU A 114 3.25 -17.26 -6.58
C GLU A 114 2.01 -16.54 -7.15
N ASP A 115 1.75 -16.74 -8.45
CA ASP A 115 0.57 -16.20 -9.14
C ASP A 115 0.39 -14.68 -8.95
N LEU A 116 1.50 -13.92 -8.97
CA LEU A 116 1.49 -12.48 -8.72
C LEU A 116 0.84 -11.69 -9.86
N GLU A 117 -0.30 -11.08 -9.55
CA GLU A 117 -0.98 -10.08 -10.37
C GLU A 117 -0.77 -8.70 -9.74
N ILE A 118 -0.18 -7.77 -10.50
CA ILE A 118 0.10 -6.41 -10.03
C ILE A 118 -0.67 -5.44 -10.92
N ARG A 119 -1.49 -4.60 -10.30
CA ARG A 119 -2.30 -3.59 -10.98
C ARG A 119 -1.95 -2.22 -10.44
N VAL A 120 -1.23 -1.43 -11.22
CA VAL A 120 -0.99 -0.02 -10.89
C VAL A 120 -2.32 0.74 -11.00
N LEU A 121 -2.75 1.43 -9.95
CA LEU A 121 -4.05 2.12 -9.87
C LEU A 121 -3.90 3.63 -10.05
N SER A 122 -2.78 4.21 -9.61
CA SER A 122 -2.38 5.59 -9.88
C SER A 122 -0.85 5.73 -9.74
N GLY A 123 -0.33 6.96 -9.84
CA GLY A 123 1.08 7.23 -9.52
C GLY A 123 1.44 7.01 -8.04
N GLU A 124 0.45 6.77 -7.17
CA GLU A 124 0.58 6.65 -5.72
C GLU A 124 0.06 5.32 -5.16
N TRP A 125 -0.77 4.59 -5.92
CA TRP A 125 -1.48 3.40 -5.46
C TRP A 125 -1.33 2.24 -6.44
N ALA A 126 -1.18 1.03 -5.91
CA ALA A 126 -1.25 -0.21 -6.68
C ALA A 126 -1.90 -1.33 -5.86
N GLU A 127 -2.49 -2.30 -6.54
CA GLU A 127 -3.00 -3.54 -5.94
C GLU A 127 -2.07 -4.69 -6.33
N VAL A 128 -1.80 -5.59 -5.38
CA VAL A 128 -1.17 -6.88 -5.64
C VAL A 128 -2.13 -7.96 -5.21
N PHE A 129 -2.38 -8.93 -6.07
CA PHE A 129 -3.03 -10.19 -5.71
C PHE A 129 -2.07 -11.34 -5.95
N GLY A 130 -2.16 -12.40 -5.14
CA GLY A 130 -1.36 -13.59 -5.36
C GLY A 130 -1.55 -14.65 -4.30
N ARG A 131 -0.65 -15.64 -4.34
CA ARG A 131 -0.59 -16.78 -3.44
C ARG A 131 0.67 -16.76 -2.62
N TYR A 132 0.55 -17.04 -1.33
CA TYR A 132 1.71 -17.39 -0.52
C TYR A 132 1.83 -18.91 -0.40
N VAL A 133 3.05 -19.41 -0.40
CA VAL A 133 3.36 -20.82 -0.11
C VAL A 133 4.45 -20.84 0.95
N LEU A 134 4.22 -21.59 2.03
CA LEU A 134 5.11 -21.76 3.15
C LEU A 134 5.48 -23.23 3.28
N LYS A 135 6.70 -23.56 2.86
CA LYS A 135 7.28 -24.90 3.01
C LYS A 135 7.94 -25.05 4.37
N ARG A 136 7.51 -26.01 5.17
CA ARG A 136 7.97 -26.19 6.56
C ARG A 136 8.39 -27.64 6.82
N ASP A 137 8.92 -27.86 8.01
CA ASP A 137 9.18 -29.21 8.48
C ASP A 137 7.88 -30.05 8.48
N PRO A 138 7.92 -31.34 8.10
CA PRO A 138 6.74 -32.20 8.06
C PRO A 138 5.96 -32.27 9.39
N SER A 139 6.63 -32.13 10.54
CA SER A 139 5.99 -32.11 11.86
C SER A 139 5.12 -30.87 12.10
N VAL A 140 5.36 -29.79 11.36
CA VAL A 140 4.60 -28.53 11.43
C VAL A 140 3.57 -28.44 10.29
N GLY A 141 3.87 -29.09 9.16
CA GLY A 141 3.05 -29.11 7.94
C GLY A 141 3.21 -27.85 7.09
N ASP A 142 2.96 -27.95 5.80
CA ASP A 142 2.99 -26.78 4.91
C ASP A 142 1.80 -25.84 5.16
N ALA A 143 1.89 -24.60 4.68
CA ALA A 143 0.77 -23.67 4.64
C ALA A 143 0.71 -22.94 3.29
N THR A 144 -0.48 -22.64 2.81
CA THR A 144 -0.69 -21.80 1.63
C THR A 144 -1.99 -21.02 1.77
N GLY A 145 -2.15 -19.99 0.95
CA GLY A 145 -3.34 -19.15 0.95
C GLY A 145 -3.22 -18.02 -0.06
N LEU A 146 -4.24 -17.18 -0.11
CA LEU A 146 -4.31 -16.04 -1.00
C LEU A 146 -4.06 -14.75 -0.22
N PHE A 147 -3.58 -13.73 -0.92
CA PHE A 147 -3.45 -12.41 -0.35
C PHE A 147 -3.81 -11.31 -1.37
N THR A 148 -4.25 -10.18 -0.83
CA THR A 148 -4.39 -8.92 -1.55
C THR A 148 -3.67 -7.82 -0.77
N LEU A 149 -2.79 -7.08 -1.44
CA LEU A 149 -2.06 -5.94 -0.88
C LEU A 149 -2.53 -4.66 -1.55
N LEU A 150 -2.83 -3.64 -0.74
CA LEU A 150 -2.84 -2.26 -1.22
C LEU A 150 -1.45 -1.68 -0.98
N MET A 151 -0.78 -1.34 -2.07
CA MET A 151 0.51 -0.67 -2.07
C MET A 151 0.30 0.85 -2.08
N ALA A 152 1.04 1.55 -1.24
CA ALA A 152 1.17 3.00 -1.24
C ALA A 152 2.59 3.38 -1.67
N ARG A 153 2.70 4.48 -2.40
CA ARG A 153 4.00 5.07 -2.72
C ARG A 153 4.41 6.06 -1.63
N GLU A 154 5.59 5.86 -1.06
CA GLU A 154 6.24 6.76 -0.10
C GLU A 154 7.49 7.36 -0.77
N GLY A 155 7.33 8.50 -1.44
CA GLY A 155 8.38 9.11 -2.26
C GLY A 155 8.70 8.28 -3.50
N HIS A 156 9.91 7.70 -3.55
CA HIS A 156 10.32 6.81 -4.64
C HIS A 156 10.09 5.33 -4.36
N ASP A 157 9.69 5.00 -3.13
CA ASP A 157 9.55 3.65 -2.64
C ASP A 157 8.08 3.21 -2.64
N TRP A 158 7.85 1.91 -2.82
CA TRP A 158 6.56 1.28 -2.60
C TRP A 158 6.55 0.51 -1.29
N ARG A 159 5.43 0.59 -0.57
CA ARG A 159 5.20 -0.11 0.69
C ARG A 159 3.78 -0.63 0.77
N VAL A 160 3.59 -1.73 1.49
CA VAL A 160 2.28 -2.31 1.77
C VAL A 160 1.59 -1.47 2.84
N LEU A 161 0.46 -0.85 2.49
CA LEU A 161 -0.40 -0.13 3.42
C LEU A 161 -1.46 -1.07 4.03
N HIS A 162 -2.09 -1.89 3.20
CA HIS A 162 -3.07 -2.88 3.65
C HIS A 162 -2.70 -4.27 3.16
N ASP A 163 -2.77 -5.24 4.05
CA ASP A 163 -2.58 -6.65 3.76
C ASP A 163 -3.83 -7.41 4.20
N HIS A 164 -4.49 -8.08 3.26
CA HIS A 164 -5.55 -9.04 3.55
C HIS A 164 -5.09 -10.41 3.08
N THR A 165 -4.86 -11.31 4.02
CA THR A 165 -4.38 -12.67 3.75
C THR A 165 -5.38 -13.70 4.29
N SER A 166 -5.70 -14.72 3.49
CA SER A 166 -6.56 -15.85 3.88
C SER A 166 -5.81 -17.17 3.68
N ALA A 167 -5.90 -18.07 4.66
CA ALA A 167 -5.33 -19.40 4.55
C ALA A 167 -6.24 -20.31 3.73
N ALA A 168 -5.66 -21.16 2.88
CA ALA A 168 -6.37 -22.27 2.28
C ALA A 168 -6.63 -23.36 3.32
N GLU A 169 -7.78 -24.02 3.23
CA GLU A 169 -8.03 -25.23 4.02
C GLU A 169 -7.09 -26.35 3.56
N GLN A 170 -6.56 -27.11 4.52
CA GLN A 170 -5.87 -28.36 4.21
C GLN A 170 -6.94 -29.37 3.77
N LYS A 171 -6.86 -29.84 2.53
CA LYS A 171 -7.72 -30.91 2.01
C LYS A 171 -7.17 -32.28 2.40
#